data_AF-S4NSB1-F1
#
_entry.id   AF-S4NSB1-F1
#
_cell.length_a   1.000
_cell.length_b   1.000
_cell.length_c   1.000
_cell.angle_alpha   90.00
_cell.angle_beta   90.00
_cell.angle_gamma   90.00
#
_symmetry.space_group_name_H-M   'P 1'
#
loop_
_entity.id
_entity.type
_entity.pdbx_description
1 polymer ?
#
loop_
_entity_poly.entity_id
_entity_poly.type
_entity_poly.pdbx_seq_one_letter_code
_entity_poly.pdbx_strand_id
1 'polypeptide(L)'
;MAKEIAEEYASSLSDLTVNSKPLINMLTILAEENIEHAGVIVETVEKHLEKVPADIKLPVLYLVDSIIKNVGGAYTQKFSQSIVNMFTKTFKQVDEKIRSQMFKLRETWHDVFPSTKLYQLDVKVNLIDPAWPIQVQPQQSNIH
;
A
#
# COMPACT_ATOMS: atom_id res chain seq x y z
N MET A 1 14.95 20.76 -2.86
CA MET A 1 13.91 20.37 -1.90
C MET A 1 13.21 19.08 -2.29
N ALA A 2 12.23 19.05 -3.21
CA ALA A 2 11.49 17.82 -3.53
C ALA A 2 12.37 16.62 -3.97
N LYS A 3 13.41 16.88 -4.78
CA LYS A 3 14.38 15.85 -5.18
C LYS A 3 15.18 15.29 -4.01
N GLU A 4 15.63 16.15 -3.09
CA GLU A 4 16.41 15.74 -1.91
C GLU A 4 15.56 14.86 -0.99
N ILE A 5 14.29 15.24 -0.75
CA ILE A 5 13.35 14.41 0.02
C ILE A 5 13.14 13.05 -0.64
N ALA A 6 13.05 12.99 -1.97
CA ALA A 6 12.95 11.73 -2.70
C ALA A 6 14.19 10.84 -2.47
N GLU A 7 15.38 11.43 -2.57
CA GLU A 7 16.66 10.72 -2.45
C GLU A 7 16.90 10.23 -1.01
N GLU A 8 16.64 11.08 -0.02
CA GLU A 8 16.73 10.74 1.40
C GLU A 8 15.74 9.63 1.76
N TYR A 9 14.47 9.78 1.37
CA TYR A 9 13.45 8.77 1.63
C TYR A 9 13.76 7.45 0.91
N ALA A 10 14.23 7.50 -0.34
CA ALA A 10 14.64 6.32 -1.09
C ALA A 10 15.82 5.60 -0.42
N SER A 11 16.78 6.36 0.11
CA SER A 11 17.92 5.81 0.83
C SER A 11 17.47 5.03 2.06
N SER A 12 16.65 5.65 2.93
CA SER A 12 16.13 4.95 4.12
C SER A 12 15.20 3.78 3.76
N LEU A 13 14.42 3.92 2.68
CA LEU A 13 13.55 2.84 2.20
C LEU A 13 14.36 1.64 1.69
N SER A 14 15.55 1.86 1.15
CA SER A 14 16.42 0.78 0.65
C SER A 14 16.91 -0.17 1.75
N ASP A 15 16.96 0.30 3.00
CA ASP A 15 17.31 -0.53 4.15
C ASP A 15 16.15 -1.45 4.60
N LEU A 16 14.91 -1.19 4.15
CA LEU A 16 13.73 -2.00 4.47
C LEU A 16 13.70 -3.29 3.62
N THR A 17 14.63 -4.20 3.91
CA THR A 17 14.77 -5.48 3.20
C THR A 17 14.00 -6.62 3.86
N VAL A 18 13.58 -6.45 5.12
CA VAL A 18 12.79 -7.40 5.89
C VAL A 18 11.66 -6.68 6.62
N ASN A 19 10.71 -7.42 7.18
CA ASN A 19 9.63 -6.86 7.98
C ASN A 19 10.17 -6.30 9.32
N SER A 20 10.72 -5.09 9.27
CA SER A 20 11.34 -4.39 10.40
C SER A 20 10.40 -3.30 10.92
N LYS A 21 9.71 -3.56 12.02
CA LYS A 21 8.84 -2.57 12.68
C LYS A 21 9.57 -1.25 13.00
N PRO A 22 10.82 -1.25 13.52
CA PRO A 22 11.53 -0.01 13.76
C PRO A 22 11.74 0.84 12.49
N LEU A 23 12.14 0.19 11.38
CA LEU A 23 12.33 0.89 10.11
C LEU A 23 11.01 1.38 9.52
N ILE A 24 9.94 0.57 9.61
CA ILE A 24 8.60 0.99 9.17
C ILE A 24 8.16 2.22 9.96
N ASN A 25 8.30 2.22 11.29
CA ASN A 25 7.91 3.35 12.12
C ASN A 25 8.74 4.60 11.81
N MET A 26 10.06 4.46 11.64
CA MET A 26 10.94 5.55 11.23
C MET A 26 10.49 6.16 9.89
N LEU A 27 10.26 5.32 8.87
CA LEU A 27 9.83 5.77 7.54
C LEU A 27 8.42 6.39 7.57
N THR A 28 7.55 5.96 8.49
CA THR A 28 6.25 6.58 8.73
C THR A 28 6.40 7.97 9.37
N ILE A 29 7.29 8.13 10.36
CA ILE A 29 7.59 9.44 10.97
C ILE A 29 8.16 10.39 9.92
N LEU A 30 9.11 9.93 9.10
CA LEU A 30 9.65 10.73 8.00
C LEU A 30 8.56 11.16 7.01
N ALA A 31 7.58 10.29 6.74
CA ALA A 31 6.45 10.63 5.89
C ALA A 31 5.54 11.70 6.54
N GLU A 32 5.30 11.59 7.84
CA GLU A 32 4.54 12.57 8.63
C GLU A 32 5.20 13.95 8.64
N GLU A 33 6.52 14.00 8.84
CA GLU A 33 7.30 15.25 8.84
C GLU A 33 7.31 15.93 7.45
N ASN A 34 7.08 15.16 6.38
CA ASN A 34 7.16 15.62 4.98
C ASN A 34 5.82 15.54 4.24
N ILE A 35 4.68 15.75 4.92
CA ILE A 35 3.33 15.70 4.32
C ILE A 35 3.19 16.61 3.09
N GLU A 36 3.82 17.79 3.07
CA GLU A 36 3.80 18.71 1.92
C GLU A 36 4.41 18.07 0.65
N HIS A 37 5.29 17.08 0.83
CA HIS A 37 5.95 16.31 -0.21
C HIS A 37 5.37 14.91 -0.38
N ALA A 38 4.17 14.63 0.13
CA ALA A 38 3.54 13.32 0.05
C ALA A 38 3.48 12.73 -1.37
N GLY A 39 3.36 13.59 -2.41
CA GLY A 39 3.42 13.15 -3.81
C GLY A 39 4.74 12.47 -4.17
N VAL A 40 5.84 13.06 -3.75
CA VAL A 40 7.19 12.56 -4.01
C VAL A 40 7.45 11.26 -3.26
N ILE A 41 7.02 11.19 -2.00
CA ILE A 41 7.21 9.99 -1.17
C ILE A 41 6.40 8.81 -1.73
N VAL A 42 5.15 9.04 -2.13
CA VAL A 42 4.31 8.00 -2.77
C VAL A 42 4.97 7.49 -4.06
N GLU A 43 5.44 8.39 -4.93
CA GLU A 43 6.12 8.01 -6.17
C GLU A 43 7.42 7.23 -5.89
N THR A 44 8.15 7.60 -4.84
CA THR A 44 9.38 6.92 -4.41
C THR A 44 9.08 5.50 -3.93
N VAL A 45 8.04 5.32 -3.11
CA VAL A 45 7.60 4.01 -2.64
C VAL A 45 7.11 3.14 -3.81
N GLU A 46 6.36 3.70 -4.75
CA GLU A 46 5.91 2.99 -5.95
C GLU A 46 7.07 2.48 -6.79
N LYS A 47 8.03 3.36 -7.12
CA LYS A 47 9.23 2.99 -7.89
C LYS A 47 10.06 1.94 -7.18
N HIS A 48 10.17 2.02 -5.86
CA HIS A 48 10.90 1.05 -5.07
C HIS A 48 10.20 -0.31 -5.11
N LEU A 49 8.89 -0.35 -4.89
CA LEU A 49 8.08 -1.57 -4.93
C LEU A 49 8.19 -2.30 -6.28
N GLU A 50 8.30 -1.56 -7.40
CA GLU A 50 8.50 -2.14 -8.73
C GLU A 50 9.89 -2.78 -8.93
N LYS A 51 10.94 -2.23 -8.30
CA LYS A 51 12.34 -2.66 -8.49
C LYS A 51 12.77 -3.78 -7.57
N VAL A 52 12.20 -3.87 -6.37
CA VAL A 52 12.64 -4.85 -5.36
C VAL A 52 12.19 -6.29 -5.67
N PRO A 53 12.96 -7.30 -5.23
CA PRO A 53 12.56 -8.71 -5.31
C PRO A 53 11.29 -8.99 -4.51
N ALA A 54 10.63 -10.10 -4.85
CA ALA A 54 9.34 -10.52 -4.29
C ALA A 54 9.29 -10.50 -2.75
N ASP A 55 10.35 -10.98 -2.10
CA ASP A 55 10.44 -11.09 -0.63
C ASP A 55 10.41 -9.74 0.09
N ILE A 56 10.83 -8.67 -0.59
CA ILE A 56 10.90 -7.30 -0.04
C ILE A 56 9.60 -6.54 -0.29
N LYS A 57 8.79 -6.94 -1.27
CA LYS A 57 7.55 -6.22 -1.63
C LYS A 57 6.55 -6.17 -0.48
N LEU A 58 6.47 -7.21 0.32
CA LEU A 58 5.54 -7.25 1.45
C LEU A 58 5.94 -6.28 2.59
N PRO A 59 7.19 -6.24 3.07
CA PRO A 59 7.66 -5.18 3.95
C PRO A 59 7.30 -3.76 3.48
N VAL A 60 7.48 -3.48 2.18
CA VAL A 60 7.14 -2.18 1.59
C VAL A 60 5.62 -1.94 1.62
N LEU A 61 4.79 -2.95 1.38
CA LEU A 61 3.33 -2.83 1.54
C LEU A 61 2.91 -2.57 2.99
N TYR A 62 3.62 -3.13 3.99
CA TYR A 62 3.37 -2.81 5.40
C TYR A 62 3.76 -1.38 5.75
N LEU A 63 4.79 -0.81 5.11
CA LEU A 63 5.08 0.61 5.22
C LEU A 63 3.93 1.45 4.66
N VAL A 64 3.42 1.13 3.47
CA VAL A 64 2.28 1.84 2.86
C VAL A 64 1.07 1.81 3.81
N ASP A 65 0.77 0.66 4.40
CA ASP A 65 -0.30 0.51 5.40
C ASP A 65 -0.07 1.38 6.63
N SER A 66 1.14 1.39 7.16
CA SER A 66 1.51 2.21 8.32
C SER A 66 1.33 3.70 8.04
N ILE A 67 1.76 4.19 6.87
CA ILE A 67 1.59 5.60 6.48
C ILE A 67 0.11 5.94 6.34
N ILE A 68 -0.67 5.06 5.68
CA ILE A 68 -2.11 5.27 5.46
C ILE A 68 -2.88 5.35 6.79
N LYS A 69 -2.56 4.48 7.75
CA LYS A 69 -3.27 4.43 9.04
C LYS A 69 -2.82 5.46 10.04
N ASN A 70 -1.51 5.73 10.13
CA ASN A 70 -0.97 6.60 11.17
C ASN A 70 -0.88 8.05 10.72
N VAL A 71 -0.55 8.33 9.46
CA VAL A 71 -0.42 9.69 8.93
C VAL A 71 -1.70 10.13 8.22
N GLY A 72 -2.20 9.28 7.33
CA GLY A 72 -3.44 9.52 6.62
C GLY A 72 -3.43 10.77 5.73
N GLY A 73 -4.59 11.45 5.65
CA GLY A 73 -4.73 12.73 4.96
C GLY A 73 -4.29 12.70 3.49
N ALA A 74 -3.26 13.50 3.16
CA ALA A 74 -2.72 13.61 1.80
C ALA A 74 -2.19 12.27 1.28
N TYR A 75 -1.63 11.41 2.14
CA TYR A 75 -1.14 10.09 1.76
C TYR A 75 -2.28 9.15 1.38
N THR A 76 -3.35 9.09 2.18
CA THR A 76 -4.52 8.26 1.86
C THR A 76 -5.12 8.63 0.52
N GLN A 77 -5.23 9.93 0.23
CA GLN A 77 -5.75 10.41 -1.06
C GLN A 77 -4.86 9.99 -2.23
N LYS A 78 -3.54 10.10 -2.08
CA LYS A 78 -2.58 9.74 -3.13
C LYS A 78 -2.51 8.23 -3.33
N PHE A 79 -2.34 7.46 -2.27
CA PHE A 79 -2.34 6.00 -2.35
C PHE A 79 -3.67 5.45 -2.88
N SER A 80 -4.82 6.05 -2.57
CA SER A 80 -6.11 5.61 -3.14
C SER A 80 -6.14 5.58 -4.69
N GLN A 81 -5.30 6.40 -5.34
CA GLN A 81 -5.21 6.46 -6.80
C GLN A 81 -4.39 5.29 -7.37
N SER A 82 -3.38 4.81 -6.65
CA SER A 82 -2.42 3.81 -7.14
C SER A 82 -2.50 2.45 -6.43
N ILE A 83 -3.12 2.36 -5.25
CA ILE A 83 -3.11 1.18 -4.37
C ILE A 83 -3.61 -0.08 -5.08
N VAL A 84 -4.66 0.04 -5.89
CA VAL A 84 -5.22 -1.07 -6.68
C VAL A 84 -4.16 -1.63 -7.65
N ASN A 85 -3.44 -0.74 -8.34
CA ASN A 85 -2.41 -1.14 -9.29
C ASN A 85 -1.16 -1.66 -8.58
N MET A 86 -0.72 -1.02 -7.49
CA MET A 86 0.42 -1.48 -6.68
C MET A 86 0.15 -2.88 -6.11
N PHE A 87 -1.02 -3.09 -5.50
CA PHE A 87 -1.40 -4.34 -4.89
C PHE A 87 -1.46 -5.47 -5.92
N THR A 88 -2.14 -5.25 -7.05
CA THR A 88 -2.27 -6.26 -8.11
C THR A 88 -0.94 -6.58 -8.80
N LYS A 89 -0.07 -5.58 -9.03
CA LYS A 89 1.28 -5.81 -9.56
C LYS A 89 2.13 -6.63 -8.62
N THR A 90 2.10 -6.34 -7.31
CA THR A 90 2.83 -7.09 -6.30
C THR A 90 2.29 -8.52 -6.20
N PHE A 91 0.97 -8.69 -6.16
CA PHE A 91 0.32 -10.00 -6.05
C PHE A 91 0.74 -10.98 -7.15
N LYS A 92 0.96 -10.49 -8.37
CA LYS A 92 1.45 -11.28 -9.51
C LYS A 92 2.89 -11.79 -9.34
N GLN A 93 3.70 -11.10 -8.55
CA GLN A 93 5.15 -11.32 -8.46
C GLN A 93 5.56 -12.09 -7.21
N VAL A 94 4.62 -12.42 -6.32
CA VAL A 94 4.89 -13.05 -5.03
C VAL A 94 4.25 -14.43 -4.93
N ASP A 95 4.78 -15.26 -4.04
CA ASP A 95 4.30 -16.62 -3.80
C ASP A 95 2.99 -16.66 -2.98
N GLU A 96 2.41 -17.86 -2.85
CA GLU A 96 1.15 -18.08 -2.13
C GLU A 96 1.22 -17.67 -0.64
N LYS A 97 2.38 -17.86 0.00
CA LYS A 97 2.60 -17.49 1.40
C LYS A 97 2.47 -15.98 1.58
N ILE A 98 3.10 -15.20 0.71
CA ILE A 98 3.00 -13.74 0.72
C ILE A 98 1.59 -13.29 0.32
N ARG A 99 0.94 -13.94 -0.66
CA ARG A 99 -0.45 -13.64 -1.05
C ARG A 99 -1.41 -13.78 0.13
N SER A 100 -1.25 -14.80 0.97
CA SER A 100 -2.04 -14.96 2.20
C SER A 100 -1.85 -13.80 3.17
N GLN A 101 -0.62 -13.27 3.29
CA GLN A 101 -0.32 -12.10 4.12
C GLN A 101 -0.88 -10.81 3.50
N MET A 102 -0.83 -10.67 2.18
CA MET A 102 -1.47 -9.58 1.45
C MET A 102 -3.00 -9.57 1.64
N PHE A 103 -3.64 -10.76 1.70
CA PHE A 103 -5.06 -10.88 2.04
C PHE A 103 -5.38 -10.25 3.39
N LYS A 104 -4.64 -10.65 4.44
CA LYS A 104 -4.78 -10.07 5.78
C LYS A 104 -4.54 -8.56 5.78
N LEU A 105 -3.58 -8.07 5.00
CA LEU A 105 -3.31 -6.64 4.87
C LEU A 105 -4.52 -5.90 4.28
N ARG A 106 -5.10 -6.42 3.20
CA ARG A 106 -6.31 -5.86 2.56
C ARG A 106 -7.50 -5.83 3.51
N GLU A 107 -7.60 -6.76 4.45
CA GLU A 107 -8.64 -6.75 5.49
C GLU A 107 -8.51 -5.60 6.49
N THR A 108 -7.37 -4.92 6.54
CA THR A 108 -7.18 -3.79 7.45
C THR A 108 -7.58 -2.44 6.84
N TRP A 109 -7.97 -2.41 5.57
CA TRP A 109 -8.25 -1.18 4.83
C TRP A 109 -9.73 -0.78 4.79
N HIS A 110 -10.62 -1.57 5.39
CA HIS A 110 -12.07 -1.29 5.44
C HIS A 110 -12.39 0.08 6.03
N ASP A 111 -11.64 0.49 7.05
CA ASP A 111 -11.87 1.75 7.75
C ASP A 111 -11.15 2.93 7.09
N VAL A 112 -10.33 2.69 6.06
CA VAL A 112 -9.47 3.72 5.45
C VAL A 112 -9.82 4.01 3.99
N PHE A 113 -10.25 3.00 3.24
CA PHE A 113 -10.68 3.17 1.85
C PHE A 113 -12.18 2.92 1.67
N PRO A 114 -12.84 3.66 0.76
CA PRO A 114 -14.24 3.40 0.41
C PRO A 114 -14.44 1.96 -0.06
N SER A 115 -15.57 1.34 0.30
CA SER A 115 -15.87 -0.04 -0.08
C SER A 115 -15.86 -0.26 -1.59
N THR A 116 -16.20 0.76 -2.39
CA THR A 116 -16.12 0.71 -3.86
C THR A 116 -14.68 0.53 -4.36
N LYS A 117 -13.70 1.13 -3.70
CA LYS A 117 -12.27 1.00 -4.02
C LYS A 117 -11.76 -0.39 -3.66
N LEU A 118 -12.14 -0.89 -2.48
CA LEU A 118 -11.76 -2.23 -2.02
C LEU A 118 -12.40 -3.31 -2.89
N TYR A 119 -13.65 -3.12 -3.31
CA TYR A 119 -14.30 -3.99 -4.29
C TYR A 119 -13.54 -4.02 -5.63
N GLN A 120 -13.14 -2.87 -6.16
CA GLN A 120 -12.33 -2.81 -7.39
C GLN A 120 -11.00 -3.55 -7.24
N LEU A 121 -10.35 -3.42 -6.07
CA LEU A 121 -9.15 -4.17 -5.75
C LEU A 121 -9.42 -5.67 -5.78
N ASP A 122 -10.44 -6.13 -5.08
CA ASP A 122 -10.79 -7.55 -5.00
C ASP A 122 -11.13 -8.15 -6.36
N VAL A 123 -11.92 -7.44 -7.18
CA VAL A 123 -12.23 -7.88 -8.54
C VAL A 123 -10.95 -8.03 -9.36
N LYS A 124 -10.02 -7.06 -9.30
CA LYS A 124 -8.77 -7.16 -10.07
C LYS A 124 -7.86 -8.28 -9.57
N VAL A 125 -7.82 -8.56 -8.27
CA VAL A 125 -7.03 -9.65 -7.72
C VAL A 125 -7.69 -11.00 -8.04
N ASN A 126 -9.01 -11.10 -7.96
CA ASN A 126 -9.76 -12.29 -8.35
C ASN A 126 -9.58 -12.65 -9.83
N LEU A 127 -9.46 -11.66 -10.72
CA LEU A 127 -9.10 -11.90 -12.13
C LEU A 127 -7.70 -12.52 -12.32
N ILE A 128 -6.80 -12.36 -11.33
CA ILE A 128 -5.46 -12.96 -11.33
C ILE A 128 -5.51 -14.34 -10.66
N ASP A 129 -6.25 -14.45 -9.58
CA ASP A 129 -6.41 -15.66 -8.78
C ASP A 129 -7.86 -15.81 -8.33
N PRO A 130 -8.64 -16.68 -9.00
CA PRO A 130 -10.06 -16.88 -8.69
C PRO A 130 -10.35 -17.32 -7.26
N ALA A 131 -9.34 -17.80 -6.50
CA ALA A 131 -9.49 -18.15 -5.09
C ALA A 131 -9.59 -16.91 -4.19
N TRP A 132 -9.23 -15.72 -4.68
CA TRP A 132 -9.37 -14.47 -3.92
C TRP A 132 -10.85 -14.09 -3.74
N PRO A 133 -11.37 -13.97 -2.51
CA PRO A 133 -12.78 -13.67 -2.31
C PRO A 133 -13.08 -12.21 -2.67
N ILE A 134 -14.15 -12.00 -3.43
CA ILE A 134 -14.68 -10.66 -3.68
C ILE A 134 -15.63 -10.31 -2.55
N GLN A 135 -15.25 -9.34 -1.72
CA GLN A 135 -16.15 -8.89 -0.67
C GLN A 135 -17.28 -8.06 -1.29
N VAL A 136 -18.51 -8.40 -0.91
CA VAL A 136 -19.71 -7.75 -1.43
C VAL A 136 -19.68 -6.26 -1.10
N GLN A 137 -19.96 -5.37 -2.06
CA GLN A 137 -20.22 -3.98 -1.73
C GLN A 137 -21.37 -3.95 -0.72
N PRO A 138 -21.27 -3.24 0.41
CA PRO A 138 -22.46 -2.99 1.22
C PRO A 138 -23.44 -2.26 0.30
N GLN A 139 -24.53 -2.94 -0.07
CA GLN A 139 -25.63 -2.34 -0.79
C GLN A 139 -25.99 -1.05 -0.05
N GLN A 140 -25.89 0.10 -0.74
CA GLN A 140 -26.60 1.28 -0.29
C GLN A 140 -28.08 0.87 -0.29
N SER A 141 -28.61 0.60 0.90
CA SER A 141 -30.03 0.45 1.13
C SER A 141 -30.68 1.76 0.71
N ASN A 142 -31.08 1.87 -0.55
CA ASN A 142 -32.04 2.88 -0.99
C ASN A 142 -33.39 2.48 -0.36
N ILE A 143 -33.58 2.87 0.90
CA ILE A 143 -34.89 2.99 1.50
C ILE A 143 -35.57 4.19 0.84
N HIS A 144 -36.49 3.87 -0.07
CA HIS A 144 -37.51 4.74 -0.64
C HIS A 144 -38.46 5.25 0.44
#